data_AF-A0A7V3UNZ6-F1
#
_entry.id   AF-A0A7V3UNZ6-F1
#
_cell.length_a   1.000
_cell.length_b   1.000
_cell.length_c   1.000
_cell.angle_alpha   90.00
_cell.angle_beta   90.00
_cell.angle_gamma   90.00
#
_symmetry.space_group_name_H-M   'P 1'
#
loop_
_entity.id
_entity.type
_entity.pdbx_description
1 polymer ?
#
loop_
_entity_poly.entity_id
_entity_poly.type
_entity_poly.pdbx_seq_one_letter_code
_entity_poly.pdbx_strand_id
1 'polypeptide(L)'
;STEGLMPDLTILLDIPVELGLERARHRNLKLNLFKQEDRFEEETLVFHRQVREGYLKLAANAPDRIRLIDGTQDMGTIHEEIKGIVLSKMKEGGKNRGLKVEG
;
A
#
# COMPACT_ATOMS: atom_id res chain seq x y z
N SER A 1 19.71 -10.67 -1.85
CA SER A 1 19.15 -10.12 -0.60
C SER A 1 19.44 -8.64 -0.60
N THR A 2 18.51 -7.75 -0.24
CA THR A 2 18.68 -6.28 -0.31
C THR A 2 19.58 -5.71 0.79
N GLU A 3 20.46 -6.50 1.40
CA GLU A 3 21.42 -6.08 2.46
C GLU A 3 20.83 -5.21 3.60
N GLY A 4 19.54 -5.33 3.89
CA GLY A 4 18.87 -4.52 4.92
C GLY A 4 18.47 -3.10 4.48
N LEU A 5 18.55 -2.77 3.19
CA LEU A 5 17.98 -1.53 2.64
C LEU A 5 16.48 -1.48 2.89
N MET A 6 16.04 -0.41 3.53
CA MET A 6 14.63 -0.10 3.78
C MET A 6 14.15 0.97 2.80
N PRO A 7 12.90 0.91 2.31
CA PRO A 7 12.35 1.96 1.47
C PRO A 7 12.28 3.30 2.23
N ASP A 8 12.69 4.39 1.56
CA ASP A 8 12.51 5.76 2.08
C ASP A 8 11.03 6.16 2.20
N LEU A 9 10.17 5.49 1.41
CA LEU A 9 8.72 5.69 1.37
C LEU A 9 8.04 4.37 1.00
N THR A 10 6.98 4.04 1.74
CA THR A 10 6.04 2.95 1.48
C THR A 10 4.64 3.55 1.52
N ILE A 11 3.85 3.31 0.47
CA ILE A 11 2.44 3.68 0.46
C ILE A 11 1.63 2.44 0.87
N LEU A 12 0.85 2.57 1.92
CA LEU A 12 -0.08 1.54 2.38
C LEU A 12 -1.51 1.96 2.05
N LEU A 13 -2.12 1.30 1.07
CA LEU A 13 -3.54 1.44 0.77
C LEU A 13 -4.35 0.62 1.76
N ASP A 14 -4.99 1.28 2.72
CA ASP A 14 -5.87 0.61 3.69
C ASP A 14 -7.27 0.50 3.12
N ILE A 15 -7.81 -0.72 3.08
CA ILE A 15 -9.16 -0.98 2.58
C ILE A 15 -9.82 -2.05 3.48
N PRO A 16 -11.12 -1.92 3.79
CA PRO A 16 -11.88 -3.02 4.39
C PRO A 16 -11.69 -4.31 3.58
N VAL A 17 -11.49 -5.42 4.30
CA VAL A 17 -11.12 -6.71 3.70
C VAL A 17 -12.18 -7.17 2.71
N GLU A 18 -13.43 -7.05 3.10
CA GLU A 18 -14.61 -7.45 2.32
C GLU A 18 -14.65 -6.70 0.98
N LEU A 19 -14.47 -5.37 1.02
CA LEU A 19 -14.42 -4.52 -0.17
C LEU A 19 -13.20 -4.83 -1.05
N GLY A 20 -12.03 -5.09 -0.44
CA GLY A 20 -10.82 -5.46 -1.17
C GLY A 20 -10.98 -6.78 -1.93
N LEU A 21 -11.59 -7.79 -1.31
CA LEU A 21 -11.88 -9.08 -1.93
C LEU A 21 -12.93 -8.96 -3.04
N GLU A 22 -13.98 -8.16 -2.83
CA GLU A 22 -14.99 -7.87 -3.86
C GLU A 22 -14.34 -7.26 -5.11
N ARG A 23 -13.52 -6.22 -4.94
CA ARG A 23 -12.79 -5.58 -6.05
C ARG A 23 -11.84 -6.56 -6.76
N ALA A 24 -11.15 -7.42 -6.01
CA ALA A 24 -10.27 -8.43 -6.57
C ALA A 24 -11.04 -9.45 -7.43
N ARG A 25 -12.21 -9.89 -6.97
CA ARG A 25 -13.10 -10.79 -7.71
C ARG A 25 -13.58 -10.15 -9.01
N HIS A 26 -14.12 -8.93 -8.94
CA HIS A 26 -14.60 -8.20 -10.12
C HIS A 26 -13.50 -8.04 -11.16
N ARG A 27 -12.26 -7.74 -10.74
CA ARG A 27 -11.10 -7.66 -11.62
C ARG A 27 -10.78 -9.02 -12.27
N ASN A 28 -10.75 -10.10 -11.50
CA ASN A 28 -10.41 -11.44 -12.01
C ASN A 28 -11.45 -11.93 -13.02
N LEU A 29 -12.74 -11.71 -12.74
CA LEU A 29 -13.85 -12.01 -13.66
C LEU A 29 -13.69 -11.24 -14.97
N LYS A 30 -13.43 -9.93 -14.91
CA LYS A 30 -13.23 -9.09 -16.10
C LYS A 30 -12.03 -9.54 -16.96
N LEU A 31 -11.01 -10.12 -16.33
CA LEU A 31 -9.80 -10.59 -17.00
C LEU A 31 -9.86 -12.06 -17.44
N ASN A 32 -11.00 -12.74 -17.27
CA ASN A 32 -11.17 -14.18 -17.50
C ASN A 32 -10.14 -15.04 -16.74
N LEU A 33 -9.66 -14.56 -15.59
CA LEU A 33 -8.73 -15.27 -14.72
C LEU A 33 -9.50 -16.17 -13.76
N PHE A 34 -10.26 -17.13 -14.31
CA PHE A 34 -11.05 -18.09 -13.55
C PHE A 34 -10.15 -19.15 -12.90
N LYS A 35 -9.48 -18.78 -11.81
CA LYS A 35 -8.83 -19.75 -10.91
C LYS A 35 -9.51 -19.67 -9.55
N GLN A 36 -10.43 -20.61 -9.31
CA GLN A 36 -11.06 -20.91 -8.02
C GLN A 36 -11.62 -19.68 -7.28
N GLU A 37 -12.81 -19.21 -7.70
CA GLU A 37 -13.58 -18.20 -6.97
C GLU A 37 -14.31 -18.73 -5.71
N ASP A 38 -13.98 -19.94 -5.25
CA ASP A 38 -14.79 -20.66 -4.24
C ASP A 38 -14.22 -20.61 -2.81
N ARG A 39 -13.11 -19.90 -2.57
CA ARG A 39 -12.50 -19.78 -1.24
C ARG A 39 -12.85 -18.49 -0.50
N PHE A 40 -14.12 -18.10 -0.56
CA PHE A 40 -14.73 -17.22 0.46
C PHE A 40 -15.06 -18.04 1.73
N GLU A 41 -14.09 -18.83 2.18
CA GLU A 41 -14.18 -19.49 3.48
C GLU A 41 -13.96 -18.42 4.56
N GLU A 42 -14.64 -18.55 5.68
CA GLU A 42 -14.48 -17.64 6.83
C GLU A 42 -13.02 -17.52 7.27
N GLU A 43 -12.26 -18.60 7.10
CA GLU A 43 -10.81 -18.67 7.31
C GLU A 43 -10.03 -17.67 6.44
N THR A 44 -10.40 -17.50 5.17
CA THR A 44 -9.81 -16.50 4.27
C THR A 44 -10.05 -15.08 4.77
N LEU A 45 -11.26 -14.76 5.25
CA LEU A 45 -11.59 -13.44 5.79
C LEU A 45 -10.81 -13.14 7.07
N VAL A 46 -10.72 -14.10 7.99
CA VAL A 46 -9.93 -13.96 9.23
C VAL A 46 -8.46 -13.73 8.91
N PHE A 47 -7.90 -14.49 7.98
CA PHE A 47 -6.52 -14.30 7.53
C PHE A 47 -6.28 -12.89 6.99
N HIS A 48 -7.12 -12.41 6.07
CA HIS A 48 -6.96 -11.06 5.51
C HIS A 48 -7.14 -9.94 6.55
N ARG A 49 -8.00 -10.14 7.56
CA ARG A 49 -8.13 -9.18 8.68
C ARG A 49 -6.84 -9.13 9.51
N GLN A 50 -6.25 -10.27 9.84
CA GLN A 50 -4.97 -10.33 10.55
C GLN A 50 -3.83 -9.69 9.74
N VAL A 51 -3.79 -9.92 8.43
CA VAL A 51 -2.82 -9.28 7.53
C VAL A 51 -2.99 -7.76 7.54
N ARG A 52 -4.23 -7.26 7.41
CA ARG A 52 -4.54 -5.82 7.48
C ARG A 52 -4.07 -5.22 8.81
N GLU A 53 -4.41 -5.85 9.93
CA GLU A 53 -3.97 -5.41 11.26
C GLU A 53 -2.44 -5.35 11.39
N GLY A 54 -1.73 -6.35 10.83
CA GLY A 54 -0.27 -6.36 10.79
C GLY A 54 0.30 -5.16 10.05
N TYR A 55 -0.24 -4.84 8.87
CA TYR A 55 0.18 -3.66 8.11
C TYR A 55 -0.15 -2.34 8.80
N LEU A 56 -1.32 -2.22 9.44
CA LEU A 56 -1.69 -1.04 10.21
C LEU A 56 -0.73 -0.82 11.40
N LYS A 57 -0.35 -1.89 12.09
CA LYS A 57 0.67 -1.83 13.16
C LYS A 57 2.03 -1.39 12.62
N LEU A 58 2.45 -1.89 11.46
CA LEU A 58 3.69 -1.44 10.81
C LEU A 58 3.63 0.05 10.47
N ALA A 59 2.52 0.54 9.92
CA ALA A 59 2.35 1.95 9.60
C ALA A 59 2.40 2.84 10.85
N ALA A 60 1.73 2.42 11.93
CA ALA A 60 1.77 3.12 13.21
C ALA A 60 3.17 3.17 13.84
N ASN A 61 3.98 2.13 13.66
CA ASN A 61 5.34 2.05 14.19
C ASN A 61 6.40 2.72 13.29
N ALA A 62 6.04 3.13 12.07
CA ALA A 62 6.97 3.73 11.12
C ALA A 62 6.34 4.88 10.32
N PRO A 63 5.71 5.87 10.97
CA PRO A 63 4.93 6.93 10.30
C PRO A 63 5.79 7.80 9.36
N ASP A 64 7.10 7.90 9.61
CA ASP A 64 8.03 8.71 8.81
C ASP A 64 8.28 8.13 7.41
N ARG A 65 8.10 6.81 7.23
CA ARG A 65 8.34 6.11 5.96
C ARG A 65 7.12 5.38 5.42
N ILE A 66 6.11 5.07 6.23
CA ILE A 66 4.89 4.42 5.79
C ILE A 66 3.75 5.43 5.81
N ARG A 67 3.19 5.71 4.64
CA ARG A 67 2.05 6.62 4.48
C ARG A 67 0.79 5.82 4.20
N LEU A 68 -0.16 5.90 5.12
CA LEU A 68 -1.49 5.32 4.98
C LEU A 68 -2.33 6.16 4.03
N ILE A 69 -3.03 5.51 3.11
CA ILE A 69 -4.00 6.13 2.21
C ILE A 69 -5.28 5.33 2.29
N ASP A 70 -6.41 6.03 2.35
CA ASP A 70 -7.74 5.41 2.37
C ASP A 70 -8.09 4.84 1.00
N GLY A 71 -8.06 3.51 0.91
CA GLY A 71 -8.36 2.73 -0.29
C GLY A 71 -9.85 2.61 -0.61
N THR A 72 -10.75 3.15 0.22
CA THR A 72 -12.20 3.11 -0.06
C THR A 72 -12.62 4.14 -1.12
N GLN A 73 -11.80 5.18 -1.32
CA GLN A 73 -12.03 6.25 -2.29
C GLN A 73 -11.96 5.74 -3.73
N ASP A 74 -12.34 6.61 -4.67
CA ASP A 74 -12.19 6.34 -6.09
C ASP A 74 -10.72 6.40 -6.54
N MET A 75 -10.43 5.74 -7.67
CA MET A 75 -9.06 5.62 -8.20
C MET A 75 -8.41 6.97 -8.53
N GLY A 76 -9.19 7.96 -8.97
CA GLY A 76 -8.66 9.28 -9.33
C GLY A 76 -8.18 10.04 -8.09
N THR A 77 -8.99 10.03 -7.03
CA THR A 77 -8.63 10.65 -5.76
C THR A 77 -7.39 10.00 -5.13
N ILE A 78 -7.37 8.66 -5.07
CA ILE A 78 -6.20 7.90 -4.58
C ILE A 78 -4.95 8.22 -5.41
N HIS A 79 -5.08 8.32 -6.74
CA HIS A 79 -3.96 8.62 -7.62
C HIS A 79 -3.32 9.98 -7.31
N GLU A 80 -4.13 11.04 -7.21
CA GLU A 80 -3.63 12.38 -6.94
C GLU A 80 -3.02 12.49 -5.52
N GLU A 81 -3.58 11.79 -4.54
CA GLU A 81 -2.99 11.72 -3.20
C GLU A 81 -1.60 11.05 -3.21
N ILE A 82 -1.48 9.86 -3.81
CA ILE A 82 -0.19 9.15 -3.95
C ILE A 82 0.84 10.03 -4.63
N LYS A 83 0.45 10.64 -5.76
CA LYS A 83 1.32 11.50 -6.56
C LYS A 83 1.81 12.69 -5.75
N GLY A 84 0.94 13.34 -4.97
CA GLY A 84 1.31 14.42 -4.06
C GLY A 84 2.35 14.00 -3.02
N ILE A 85 2.18 12.83 -2.41
CA ILE A 85 3.11 12.27 -1.43
C ILE A 85 4.46 11.97 -2.07
N VAL A 86 4.47 11.28 -3.22
CA VAL A 86 5.70 10.90 -3.94
C VAL A 86 6.47 12.13 -4.40
N LEU A 87 5.81 13.12 -5.00
CA LEU A 87 6.47 14.35 -5.46
C LEU A 87 7.07 15.15 -4.30
N SER A 88 6.40 15.17 -3.15
CA SER A 88 6.92 15.82 -1.94
C SER A 88 8.21 15.12 -1.45
N LYS A 89 8.19 13.78 -1.39
CA LYS A 89 9.37 12.98 -1.00
C LYS A 89 10.55 13.16 -1.96
N MET A 90 10.29 13.25 -3.26
CA MET A 90 11.34 13.49 -4.26
C MET A 90 12.00 14.87 -4.09
N LYS A 91 11.23 15.91 -3.73
CA LYS A 91 11.77 17.25 -3.46
C LYS A 91 12.66 17.27 -2.21
N GLU A 92 12.26 16.56 -1.16
CA GLU A 92 13.05 16.39 0.07
C GLU A 92 14.37 15.65 -0.19
N GLY A 93 14.31 14.54 -0.94
CA GLY A 93 15.49 13.79 -1.36
C GLY A 93 16.45 14.59 -2.24
N GLY A 94 15.93 15.46 -3.10
CA GLY A 94 16.72 16.38 -3.91
C GLY A 94 17.48 17.44 -3.08
N LYS A 95 16.87 17.96 -2.01
CA LYS A 95 17.53 18.87 -1.07
C LYS A 95 18.62 18.18 -0.25
N ASN A 96 18.38 16.96 0.23
CA ASN A 96 19.36 16.21 1.03
C ASN A 96 20.55 15.67 0.22
N ARG A 97 20.42 15.52 -1.10
CA ARG A 97 21.55 15.14 -1.99
C ARG A 97 22.50 16.29 -2.31
N GLY A 98 22.08 17.55 -2.11
CA GLY A 98 22.92 18.74 -2.29
C GLY A 98 23.88 19.03 -1.13
N LEU A 99 23.84 18.25 -0.04
CA LEU A 99 24.65 18.42 1.17
C LEU A 99 25.70 17.32 1.38
N LYS A 100 25.94 16.47 0.38
CA LYS A 100 27.05 15.49 0.37
C LYS A 100 28.04 15.81 -0.75
N VAL A 101 28.67 16.97 -0.63
CA VAL A 101 29.98 17.25 -1.24
C VAL A 101 30.79 17.91 -0.11
N GLU A 102 32.03 17.45 0.09
CA GLU A 102 32.96 17.69 1.24
C GLU A 102 32.91 16.57 2.29
N GLY A 103 33.96 15.76 2.50
CA GLY A 103 35.33 15.75 1.94
C GLY A 103 35.98 14.37 2.09
#